data_AF-A0A814S2T4-F1
#
_entry.id   AF-A0A814S2T4-F1
#
_cell.length_a   1.000
_cell.length_b   1.000
_cell.length_c   1.000
_cell.angle_alpha   90.00
_cell.angle_beta   90.00
_cell.angle_gamma   90.00
#
_symmetry.space_group_name_H-M   'P 1'
#
loop_
_entity.id
_entity.type
_entity.pdbx_description
1 polymer ?
#
loop_
_entity_poly.entity_id
_entity_poly.type
_entity_poly.pdbx_seq_one_letter_code
_entity_poly.pdbx_strand_id
1 'polypeptide(L)'
;MAIRSETVVRISFPYLTNLIVSMPFFGMIASFITSVLFTKEQIFESECGSLNFIPSMSSVIGVSPGKYIWRMCIAIHCFPRFLIACLYHNQFNTCLQKLKIRWNQANNSAYDATSKFSVHTLMKYLIRLNTCLEICEVICLIFISYISTKENYTLHEKAFITFMLSSTMRMITCLILFRYLLFKPYERRLIRLNQNATSKQENQMKNNFESSYRWKFRLFYSSCFFSAILIYFYLKHVFYCSNGVGQGSTAWSYFSLCEYIICMLIMGYHATVCWDFNHFELTIYNKTTTKLNFSLLTSENEQSDESDVDYNHSDNHSKKIE
;
A
#
# COMPACT_ATOMS: atom_id res chain seq x y z
N MET A 1 29.39 23.38 -0.32
CA MET A 1 29.43 21.89 -0.37
C MET A 1 28.35 21.43 -1.35
N ALA A 2 28.71 21.12 -2.60
CA ALA A 2 27.76 20.63 -3.60
C ALA A 2 27.82 19.09 -3.64
N ILE A 3 26.73 18.43 -3.27
CA ILE A 3 26.60 16.98 -3.34
C ILE A 3 26.18 16.63 -4.77
N ARG A 4 27.08 16.02 -5.55
CA ARG A 4 26.74 15.48 -6.87
C ARG A 4 26.26 14.04 -6.68
N SER A 5 24.95 13.85 -6.64
CA SER A 5 24.33 12.50 -6.61
C SER A 5 24.11 12.01 -8.03
N GLU A 6 24.85 10.98 -8.44
CA GLU A 6 24.62 10.31 -9.73
C GLU A 6 23.54 9.25 -9.56
N THR A 7 22.52 9.28 -10.43
CA THR A 7 21.44 8.30 -10.45
C THR A 7 21.92 7.03 -11.15
N VAL A 8 21.95 5.90 -10.43
CA VAL A 8 22.47 4.61 -10.95
C VAL A 8 21.37 3.82 -11.65
N VAL A 9 20.16 3.79 -11.08
CA VAL A 9 19.04 3.01 -11.60
C VAL A 9 17.73 3.73 -11.34
N ARG A 10 16.85 3.78 -12.36
CA ARG A 10 15.45 4.20 -12.25
C ARG A 10 14.53 3.04 -12.58
N ILE A 11 13.68 2.64 -11.65
CA ILE A 11 12.69 1.59 -11.84
C ILE A 11 11.30 2.20 -11.68
N SER A 12 10.40 1.89 -12.61
CA SER A 12 8.99 2.24 -12.47
C SER A 12 8.42 1.51 -11.25
N PHE A 13 8.09 2.27 -10.21
CA PHE A 13 7.57 1.75 -8.95
C PHE A 13 6.31 0.86 -9.15
N PRO A 14 5.31 1.25 -9.97
CA PRO A 14 4.13 0.42 -10.25
C PRO A 14 4.40 -0.98 -10.77
N TYR A 15 5.34 -1.12 -11.70
CA TYR A 15 5.61 -2.40 -12.36
C TYR A 15 6.21 -3.40 -11.37
N LEU A 16 7.21 -2.94 -10.60
CA LEU A 16 7.85 -3.73 -9.56
C LEU A 16 6.84 -4.11 -8.47
N THR A 17 6.03 -3.15 -8.02
CA THR A 17 5.02 -3.40 -7.00
C THR A 17 3.96 -4.39 -7.48
N ASN A 18 3.49 -4.31 -8.72
CA ASN A 18 2.53 -5.26 -9.28
C ASN A 18 3.09 -6.67 -9.38
N LEU A 19 4.32 -6.81 -9.86
CA LEU A 19 4.98 -8.11 -9.95
C LEU A 19 5.01 -8.77 -8.57
N ILE A 20 5.41 -8.02 -7.54
CA ILE A 20 5.51 -8.57 -6.19
C ILE A 20 4.12 -8.75 -5.54
N VAL A 21 3.15 -7.89 -5.83
CA VAL A 21 1.76 -8.04 -5.35
C VAL A 21 1.06 -9.24 -6.00
N SER A 22 1.49 -9.66 -7.19
CA SER A 22 1.00 -10.88 -7.86
C SER A 22 1.65 -12.18 -7.35
N MET A 23 2.73 -12.12 -6.56
CA MET A 23 3.41 -13.33 -6.06
C MET A 23 2.49 -14.27 -5.26
N PRO A 24 1.60 -13.81 -4.36
CA PRO A 24 0.66 -14.69 -3.67
C PRO A 24 -0.30 -15.42 -4.63
N PHE A 25 -0.64 -14.84 -5.79
CA PHE A 25 -1.47 -15.52 -6.78
C PHE A 25 -0.76 -16.75 -7.36
N PHE A 26 0.50 -16.57 -7.80
CA PHE A 26 1.31 -17.68 -8.28
C PHE A 26 1.60 -18.70 -7.17
N GLY A 27 1.88 -18.22 -5.96
CA GLY A 27 2.06 -19.04 -4.77
C GLY A 27 0.83 -19.89 -4.48
N MET A 28 -0.38 -19.34 -4.59
CA MET A 28 -1.63 -20.06 -4.40
C MET A 28 -1.80 -21.19 -5.41
N ILE A 29 -1.59 -20.89 -6.70
CA ILE A 29 -1.72 -21.89 -7.78
C ILE A 29 -0.67 -22.99 -7.62
N ALA A 30 0.60 -22.63 -7.40
CA ALA A 30 1.69 -23.58 -7.24
C ALA A 30 1.49 -24.46 -5.99
N SER A 31 1.03 -23.87 -4.88
CA SER A 31 0.71 -24.61 -3.65
C SER A 31 -0.45 -25.57 -3.88
N PHE A 32 -1.49 -25.15 -4.60
CA PHE A 32 -2.60 -26.02 -4.95
C PHE A 32 -2.16 -27.21 -5.80
N ILE A 33 -1.45 -26.96 -6.90
CA ILE A 33 -0.98 -28.03 -7.81
C ILE A 33 -0.09 -29.01 -7.06
N THR A 34 0.88 -28.50 -6.29
CA THR A 34 1.81 -29.38 -5.56
C THR A 34 1.13 -30.17 -4.46
N SER A 35 0.22 -29.57 -3.69
CA SER A 35 -0.55 -30.29 -2.66
C SER A 35 -1.48 -31.35 -3.27
N VAL A 36 -2.04 -31.12 -4.46
CA VAL A 36 -2.83 -32.14 -5.19
C VAL A 36 -1.97 -33.30 -5.68
N LEU A 37 -0.75 -33.03 -6.15
CA LEU A 37 0.16 -34.06 -6.67
C LEU A 37 0.75 -34.95 -5.57
N PHE A 38 1.15 -34.36 -4.44
CA PHE A 38 1.92 -35.07 -3.41
C PHE A 38 1.11 -35.46 -2.17
N THR A 39 -0.01 -34.77 -1.90
CA THR A 39 -0.68 -34.88 -0.58
C THR A 39 -2.22 -34.85 -0.72
N LYS A 40 -2.74 -35.47 -1.78
CA LYS A 40 -4.17 -35.44 -2.16
C LYS A 40 -5.11 -35.82 -1.01
N GLU A 41 -4.87 -36.95 -0.34
CA GLU A 41 -5.78 -37.45 0.70
C GLU A 41 -5.93 -36.46 1.86
N GLN A 42 -4.83 -35.82 2.28
CA GLN A 42 -4.83 -34.91 3.43
C GLN A 42 -5.49 -33.55 3.18
N ILE A 43 -5.69 -33.15 1.91
CA ILE A 43 -6.28 -31.83 1.58
C ILE A 43 -7.77 -31.94 1.24
N PHE A 44 -8.22 -33.09 0.74
CA PHE A 44 -9.62 -33.27 0.35
C PHE A 44 -10.48 -33.82 1.49
N GLU A 45 -9.90 -34.46 2.50
CA GLU A 45 -10.62 -34.90 3.69
C GLU A 45 -10.92 -33.70 4.63
N SER A 46 -12.20 -33.50 4.97
CA SER A 46 -12.58 -32.51 5.98
C SER A 46 -12.34 -33.02 7.40
N GLU A 47 -12.27 -32.11 8.38
CA GLU A 47 -12.21 -32.50 9.80
C GLU A 47 -13.44 -33.30 10.26
N CYS A 48 -14.58 -33.15 9.57
CA CYS A 48 -15.79 -33.96 9.79
C CYS A 48 -15.76 -35.31 9.01
N GLY A 49 -14.63 -35.70 8.40
CA GLY A 49 -14.44 -36.99 7.69
C GLY A 49 -15.12 -37.09 6.33
N SER A 50 -15.63 -35.98 5.77
CA SER A 50 -16.26 -35.95 4.45
C SER A 50 -15.26 -35.53 3.35
N LEU A 51 -15.33 -36.21 2.20
CA LEU A 51 -14.55 -35.86 1.01
C LEU A 51 -15.10 -34.60 0.33
N ASN A 52 -14.24 -33.60 0.17
CA ASN A 52 -14.52 -32.39 -0.58
C ASN A 52 -14.13 -32.55 -2.06
N PHE A 53 -14.75 -31.75 -2.94
CA PHE A 53 -14.31 -31.65 -4.33
C PHE A 53 -13.41 -30.42 -4.57
N ILE A 54 -13.47 -29.42 -3.68
CA ILE A 54 -12.51 -28.30 -3.61
C ILE A 54 -11.96 -28.24 -2.18
N PRO A 55 -10.64 -28.38 -1.98
CA PRO A 55 -10.01 -28.31 -0.67
C PRO A 55 -9.92 -26.85 -0.21
N SER A 56 -10.07 -26.58 1.09
CA SER A 56 -9.97 -25.23 1.64
C SER A 56 -8.58 -24.63 1.43
N MET A 57 -8.47 -23.30 1.38
CA MET A 57 -7.17 -22.67 1.15
C MET A 57 -6.19 -23.03 2.27
N SER A 58 -6.66 -23.00 3.52
CA SER A 58 -5.88 -23.36 4.71
C SER A 58 -5.38 -24.81 4.71
N SER A 59 -6.12 -25.74 4.12
CA SER A 59 -5.66 -27.14 3.96
C SER A 59 -4.50 -27.24 2.96
N VAL A 60 -4.61 -26.52 1.83
CA VAL A 60 -3.62 -26.52 0.75
C VAL A 60 -2.29 -25.91 1.20
N ILE A 61 -2.34 -24.78 1.92
CA ILE A 61 -1.14 -24.10 2.42
C ILE A 61 -0.64 -24.67 3.75
N GLY A 62 -1.38 -25.60 4.37
CA GLY A 62 -1.03 -26.25 5.62
C GLY A 62 -0.13 -27.47 5.46
N VAL A 63 -0.05 -28.06 4.27
CA VAL A 63 0.67 -29.32 4.00
C VAL A 63 1.92 -29.13 3.14
N SER A 64 2.92 -29.97 3.37
CA SER A 64 4.13 -30.02 2.54
C SER A 64 3.83 -30.72 1.20
N PRO A 65 4.42 -30.29 0.06
CA PRO A 65 5.39 -29.19 -0.09
C PRO A 65 4.78 -27.80 -0.34
N GLY A 66 3.48 -27.71 -0.64
CA GLY A 66 2.80 -26.45 -0.98
C GLY A 66 2.97 -25.35 0.08
N LYS A 67 2.95 -25.71 1.37
CA LYS A 67 3.22 -24.81 2.50
C LYS A 67 4.51 -23.99 2.34
N TYR A 68 5.59 -24.60 1.85
CA TYR A 68 6.87 -23.90 1.72
C TYR A 68 6.85 -22.88 0.58
N ILE A 69 6.21 -23.23 -0.54
CA ILE A 69 6.02 -22.33 -1.68
C ILE A 69 5.22 -21.10 -1.23
N TRP A 70 4.08 -21.34 -0.57
CA TRP A 70 3.24 -20.27 -0.04
C TRP A 70 4.00 -19.34 0.91
N ARG A 71 4.70 -19.89 1.91
CA ARG A 71 5.45 -19.11 2.90
C ARG A 71 6.52 -18.23 2.27
N MET A 72 7.24 -18.71 1.26
CA MET A 72 8.24 -17.93 0.53
C MET A 72 7.60 -16.78 -0.26
N CYS A 73 6.50 -17.05 -0.98
CA CYS A 73 5.77 -16.02 -1.69
C CYS A 73 5.24 -14.93 -0.74
N ILE A 74 4.69 -15.31 0.41
CA ILE A 74 4.19 -14.36 1.40
C ILE A 74 5.32 -13.55 2.04
N ALA A 75 6.46 -14.18 2.37
CA ALA A 75 7.60 -13.47 2.93
C ALA A 75 8.11 -12.35 2.00
N ILE A 76 8.23 -12.65 0.70
CA ILE A 76 8.65 -11.67 -0.32
C ILE A 76 7.56 -10.58 -0.49
N HIS A 77 6.30 -10.96 -0.40
CA HIS A 77 5.16 -10.06 -0.58
C HIS A 77 4.97 -9.05 0.57
N CYS A 78 5.25 -9.44 1.82
CA CYS A 78 4.96 -8.62 3.00
C CYS A 78 5.70 -7.26 3.00
N PHE A 79 6.98 -7.24 2.64
CA PHE A 79 7.76 -5.99 2.64
C PHE A 79 7.16 -4.89 1.75
N PRO A 80 6.87 -5.13 0.45
CA PRO A 80 6.20 -4.15 -0.38
C PRO A 80 4.82 -3.74 0.14
N ARG A 81 4.07 -4.63 0.79
CA ARG A 81 2.76 -4.27 1.37
C ARG A 81 2.91 -3.24 2.50
N PHE A 82 3.91 -3.38 3.37
CA PHE A 82 4.22 -2.34 4.36
C PHE A 82 4.66 -1.02 3.71
N LEU A 83 5.45 -1.07 2.64
CA LEU A 83 5.86 0.12 1.91
C LEU A 83 4.66 0.84 1.27
N ILE A 84 3.73 0.10 0.65
CA ILE A 84 2.49 0.64 0.08
C ILE A 84 1.65 1.33 1.15
N ALA A 85 1.54 0.74 2.34
CA ALA A 85 0.83 1.35 3.47
C ALA A 85 1.42 2.72 3.84
N CYS A 86 2.76 2.82 3.90
CA CYS A 86 3.45 4.09 4.13
C CYS A 86 3.20 5.11 3.02
N LEU A 87 3.19 4.67 1.76
CA LEU A 87 2.97 5.54 0.60
C LEU A 87 1.55 6.11 0.59
N TYR A 88 0.53 5.27 0.80
CA TYR A 88 -0.85 5.76 0.91
C TYR A 88 -1.02 6.70 2.11
N HIS A 89 -0.42 6.38 3.26
CA HIS A 89 -0.46 7.25 4.44
C HIS A 89 0.10 8.66 4.12
N ASN A 90 1.27 8.71 3.50
CA ASN A 90 1.94 9.97 3.14
C ASN A 90 1.18 10.74 2.05
N GLN A 91 0.66 10.03 1.04
CA GLN A 91 -0.12 10.63 -0.04
C GLN A 91 -1.43 11.23 0.49
N PHE A 92 -2.18 10.49 1.32
CA PHE A 92 -3.42 11.00 1.90
C PHE A 92 -3.18 12.19 2.82
N ASN A 93 -2.15 12.16 3.67
CA ASN A 93 -1.81 13.30 4.52
C ASN A 93 -1.43 14.54 3.68
N THR A 94 -0.63 14.35 2.63
CA THR A 94 -0.25 15.44 1.72
C THR A 94 -1.47 16.07 1.05
N CYS A 95 -2.39 15.23 0.57
CA CYS A 95 -3.65 15.70 -0.04
C CYS A 95 -4.54 16.42 0.98
N LEU A 96 -4.62 15.92 2.22
CA LEU A 96 -5.36 16.54 3.30
C LEU A 96 -4.81 17.93 3.67
N GLN A 97 -3.49 18.10 3.72
CA GLN A 97 -2.87 19.41 3.96
C GLN A 97 -3.15 20.39 2.82
N LYS A 98 -3.04 19.94 1.56
CA LYS A 98 -3.39 20.76 0.40
C LYS A 98 -4.86 21.21 0.43
N LEU A 99 -5.76 20.35 0.90
CA LEU A 99 -7.17 20.70 1.07
C LEU A 99 -7.38 21.74 2.18
N LYS A 100 -6.70 21.59 3.33
CA LYS A 100 -6.75 22.56 4.43
C LYS A 100 -6.31 23.96 3.98
N ILE A 101 -5.18 24.06 3.26
CA ILE A 101 -4.69 25.34 2.74
C ILE A 101 -5.73 26.00 1.83
N ARG A 102 -6.32 25.24 0.91
CA ARG A 102 -7.37 25.74 0.00
C ARG A 102 -8.62 26.20 0.75
N TRP A 103 -9.01 25.51 1.82
CA TRP A 103 -10.15 25.91 2.64
C TRP A 103 -9.89 27.21 3.38
N ASN A 104 -8.68 27.40 3.92
CA ASN A 104 -8.29 28.65 4.57
C ASN A 104 -8.31 29.82 3.59
N GLN A 105 -7.91 29.60 2.32
CA GLN A 105 -7.92 30.63 1.28
C GLN A 105 -9.35 31.00 0.80
N ALA A 106 -10.33 30.11 0.95
CA ALA A 106 -11.69 30.30 0.44
C ALA A 106 -12.66 30.91 1.47
N ASN A 107 -12.18 31.30 2.66
CA ASN A 107 -13.07 31.68 3.76
C ASN A 107 -13.61 33.11 3.66
N ASN A 108 -14.93 33.23 3.49
CA ASN A 108 -15.71 34.46 3.68
C ASN A 108 -16.83 34.33 4.75
N SER A 109 -16.99 33.19 5.45
CA SER A 109 -18.05 33.02 6.48
C SER A 109 -17.67 32.06 7.62
N ALA A 110 -18.07 32.40 8.86
CA ALA A 110 -17.70 31.70 10.10
C ALA A 110 -18.40 30.33 10.29
N TYR A 111 -19.64 30.16 9.83
CA TYR A 111 -20.37 28.88 9.92
C TYR A 111 -19.70 27.77 9.09
N ASP A 112 -19.11 28.13 7.95
CA ASP A 112 -18.41 27.23 7.05
C ASP A 112 -17.06 26.76 7.62
N ALA A 113 -16.44 27.54 8.52
CA ALA A 113 -15.16 27.19 9.13
C ALA A 113 -15.26 26.00 10.11
N THR A 114 -16.33 25.94 10.91
CA THR A 114 -16.55 24.87 11.90
C THR A 114 -16.77 23.50 11.24
N SER A 115 -17.55 23.44 10.16
CA SER A 115 -17.80 22.19 9.43
C SER A 115 -16.54 21.66 8.75
N LYS A 116 -15.74 22.54 8.13
CA LYS A 116 -14.45 22.21 7.50
C LYS A 116 -13.43 21.66 8.52
N PHE A 117 -13.39 22.21 9.73
CA PHE A 117 -12.50 21.72 10.79
C PHE A 117 -12.85 20.29 11.23
N SER A 118 -14.14 20.00 11.44
CA SER A 118 -14.62 18.66 11.80
C SER A 118 -14.30 17.63 10.71
N VAL A 119 -14.50 17.97 9.43
CA VAL A 119 -14.16 17.08 8.31
C VAL A 119 -12.66 16.82 8.22
N HIS A 120 -11.81 17.84 8.38
CA HIS A 120 -10.36 17.67 8.38
C HIS A 120 -9.91 16.68 9.47
N THR A 121 -10.47 16.84 10.68
CA THR A 121 -10.17 15.98 11.83
C THR A 121 -10.62 14.55 11.58
N LEU A 122 -11.84 14.34 11.07
CA LEU A 122 -12.35 13.02 10.69
C LEU A 122 -11.46 12.34 9.64
N MET A 123 -11.06 13.07 8.58
CA MET A 123 -10.18 12.52 7.54
C MET A 123 -8.82 12.10 8.12
N LYS A 124 -8.25 12.89 9.05
CA LYS A 124 -6.99 12.53 9.71
C LYS A 124 -7.11 11.23 10.51
N TYR A 125 -8.23 11.02 11.22
CA TYR A 125 -8.49 9.76 11.92
C TYR A 125 -8.68 8.60 10.94
N LEU A 126 -9.42 8.80 9.85
CA LEU A 126 -9.60 7.77 8.82
C LEU A 126 -8.28 7.36 8.16
N ILE A 127 -7.35 8.28 7.91
CA ILE A 127 -6.02 7.96 7.36
C ILE A 127 -5.25 7.04 8.32
N ARG A 128 -5.25 7.36 9.62
CA ARG A 128 -4.59 6.54 10.64
C ARG A 128 -5.25 5.16 10.72
N LEU A 129 -6.58 5.12 10.78
CA LEU A 129 -7.35 3.87 10.81
C LEU A 129 -7.04 2.99 9.61
N ASN A 130 -7.08 3.54 8.39
CA ASN A 130 -6.76 2.82 7.15
C ASN A 130 -5.35 2.20 7.21
N THR A 131 -4.37 2.95 7.72
CA THR A 131 -2.98 2.48 7.84
C THR A 131 -2.87 1.35 8.87
N CYS A 132 -3.51 1.49 10.03
CA CYS A 132 -3.54 0.44 11.06
C CYS A 132 -4.22 -0.83 10.56
N LEU A 133 -5.34 -0.69 9.82
CA LEU A 133 -6.04 -1.83 9.23
C LEU A 133 -5.17 -2.54 8.18
N GLU A 134 -4.38 -1.81 7.39
CA GLU A 134 -3.44 -2.42 6.45
C GLU A 134 -2.30 -3.18 7.15
N ILE A 135 -1.73 -2.60 8.20
CA ILE A 135 -0.70 -3.28 9.00
C ILE A 135 -1.30 -4.54 9.64
N CYS A 136 -2.50 -4.45 10.21
CA CYS A 136 -3.21 -5.57 10.81
C CYS A 136 -3.50 -6.68 9.79
N GLU A 137 -3.97 -6.32 8.59
CA GLU A 137 -4.20 -7.25 7.48
C GLU A 137 -2.92 -8.03 7.14
N VAL A 138 -1.79 -7.33 6.96
CA VAL A 138 -0.51 -7.97 6.60
C VAL A 138 0.01 -8.86 7.74
N ILE A 139 -0.12 -8.44 9.00
CA ILE A 139 0.25 -9.25 10.16
C ILE A 139 -0.62 -10.52 10.21
N CYS A 140 -1.93 -10.40 10.05
CA CYS A 140 -2.82 -11.57 10.04
C CYS A 140 -2.52 -12.51 8.87
N LEU A 141 -2.17 -11.98 7.69
CA LEU A 141 -1.74 -12.79 6.55
C LEU A 141 -0.49 -13.61 6.88
N ILE A 142 0.48 -13.04 7.60
CA ILE A 142 1.66 -13.77 8.09
C ILE A 142 1.21 -14.87 9.06
N PHE A 143 0.37 -14.56 10.04
CA PHE A 143 -0.14 -15.56 11.00
C PHE A 143 -0.81 -16.75 10.30
N ILE A 144 -1.74 -16.50 9.37
CA ILE A 144 -2.45 -17.54 8.61
C ILE A 144 -1.48 -18.39 7.78
N SER A 145 -0.38 -17.81 7.30
CA SER A 145 0.60 -18.49 6.45
C SER A 145 1.60 -19.36 7.23
N TYR A 146 1.91 -18.97 8.47
CA TYR A 146 2.93 -19.63 9.29
C TYR A 146 2.35 -20.54 10.37
N ILE A 147 1.11 -20.31 10.80
CA ILE A 147 0.43 -21.14 11.78
C ILE A 147 -0.69 -21.87 11.05
N SER A 148 -0.51 -23.17 10.83
CA SER A 148 -1.51 -24.01 10.17
C SER A 148 -2.64 -24.40 11.13
N THR A 149 -3.79 -24.78 10.57
CA THR A 149 -4.93 -25.31 11.35
C THR A 149 -4.55 -26.55 12.16
N LYS A 150 -3.65 -27.40 11.64
CA LYS A 150 -3.10 -28.58 12.32
C LYS A 150 -2.23 -28.24 13.53
N GLU A 151 -1.55 -27.10 13.52
CA GLU A 151 -0.67 -26.67 14.61
C GLU A 151 -1.46 -25.95 15.71
N ASN A 152 -2.33 -25.01 15.34
CA ASN A 152 -3.18 -24.31 16.29
C ASN A 152 -4.44 -23.76 15.60
N TYR A 153 -5.52 -24.54 15.66
CA TYR A 153 -6.80 -24.19 15.06
C TYR A 153 -7.35 -22.85 15.59
N THR A 154 -7.43 -22.67 16.92
CA THR A 154 -8.03 -21.48 17.52
C THR A 154 -7.33 -20.19 17.14
N LEU A 155 -5.99 -20.21 17.06
CA LEU A 155 -5.22 -19.04 16.64
C LEU A 155 -5.38 -18.78 15.13
N HIS A 156 -5.37 -19.83 14.31
CA HIS A 156 -5.57 -19.72 12.86
C HIS A 156 -6.94 -19.15 12.52
N GLU A 157 -8.01 -19.66 13.14
CA GLU A 157 -9.39 -19.19 12.98
C GLU A 157 -9.51 -17.69 13.33
N LYS A 158 -9.00 -17.28 14.49
CA LYS A 158 -9.03 -15.87 14.92
C LYS A 158 -8.22 -14.98 13.98
N ALA A 159 -7.07 -15.44 13.50
CA ALA A 159 -6.27 -14.72 12.53
C ALA A 159 -7.00 -14.57 11.18
N PHE A 160 -7.67 -15.62 10.71
CA PHE A 160 -8.50 -15.60 9.50
C PHE A 160 -9.65 -14.58 9.59
N ILE A 161 -10.41 -14.60 10.69
CA ILE A 161 -11.50 -13.65 10.91
C ILE A 161 -10.95 -12.21 10.97
N THR A 162 -9.85 -12.00 11.67
CA THR A 162 -9.23 -10.68 11.81
C THR A 162 -8.68 -10.17 10.47
N PHE A 163 -8.08 -11.04 9.66
CA PHE A 163 -7.67 -10.73 8.28
C PHE A 163 -8.85 -10.28 7.43
N MET A 164 -9.96 -11.02 7.46
CA MET A 164 -11.17 -10.73 6.69
C MET A 164 -11.79 -9.38 7.09
N LEU A 165 -11.94 -9.14 8.39
CA LEU A 165 -12.49 -7.88 8.91
C LEU A 165 -11.58 -6.69 8.60
N SER A 166 -10.28 -6.81 8.89
CA SER A 166 -9.31 -5.73 8.65
C SER A 166 -9.20 -5.38 7.17
N SER A 167 -9.15 -6.37 6.28
CA SER A 167 -9.12 -6.16 4.83
C SER A 167 -10.37 -5.45 4.32
N THR A 168 -11.55 -5.91 4.73
CA THR A 168 -12.83 -5.30 4.30
C THR A 168 -12.96 -3.86 4.82
N MET A 169 -12.64 -3.62 6.09
CA MET A 169 -12.65 -2.28 6.69
C MET A 169 -11.61 -1.36 6.04
N ARG A 170 -10.44 -1.88 5.67
CA ARG A 170 -9.44 -1.10 4.93
C ARG A 170 -9.94 -0.74 3.54
N MET A 171 -10.56 -1.66 2.81
CA MET A 171 -11.06 -1.38 1.46
C MET A 171 -12.09 -0.23 1.45
N ILE A 172 -13.02 -0.22 2.41
CA ILE A 172 -14.02 0.86 2.52
C ILE A 172 -13.39 2.18 2.98
N THR A 173 -12.51 2.17 3.98
CA THR A 173 -11.83 3.39 4.44
C THR A 173 -10.93 3.97 3.35
N CYS A 174 -10.20 3.13 2.62
CA CYS A 174 -9.42 3.51 1.45
C CYS A 174 -10.31 4.10 0.34
N LEU A 175 -11.47 3.52 0.03
CA LEU A 175 -12.42 4.06 -0.97
C LEU A 175 -12.92 5.45 -0.60
N ILE A 176 -13.28 5.66 0.68
CA ILE A 176 -13.70 6.96 1.20
C ILE A 176 -12.55 7.97 1.04
N LEU A 177 -11.37 7.65 1.54
CA LEU A 177 -10.19 8.51 1.45
C LEU A 177 -9.83 8.83 -0.01
N PHE A 178 -9.87 7.84 -0.89
CA PHE A 178 -9.58 8.01 -2.32
C PHE A 178 -10.56 8.95 -3.00
N ARG A 179 -11.87 8.78 -2.73
CA ARG A 179 -12.92 9.65 -3.28
C ARG A 179 -12.75 11.11 -2.84
N TYR A 180 -12.49 11.34 -1.54
CA TYR A 180 -12.46 12.67 -0.96
C TYR A 180 -11.12 13.39 -1.12
N LEU A 181 -9.99 12.69 -1.01
CA LEU A 181 -8.65 13.29 -1.00
C LEU A 181 -7.96 13.26 -2.36
N LEU A 182 -8.26 12.29 -3.23
CA LEU A 182 -7.64 12.18 -4.55
C LEU A 182 -8.61 12.58 -5.67
N PHE A 183 -9.73 11.86 -5.80
CA PHE A 183 -10.61 12.00 -6.96
C PHE A 183 -11.33 13.37 -7.01
N LYS A 184 -12.09 13.74 -5.99
CA LYS A 184 -12.84 15.02 -5.97
C LYS A 184 -11.94 16.25 -6.14
N PRO A 185 -10.79 16.36 -5.45
CA PRO A 185 -9.92 17.53 -5.59
C PRO A 185 -9.27 17.63 -6.97
N TYR A 186 -9.02 16.48 -7.61
CA TYR A 186 -8.48 16.39 -8.95
C TYR A 186 -9.52 16.80 -10.00
N GLU A 187 -10.74 16.27 -9.90
CA GLU A 187 -11.89 16.65 -10.73
C GLU A 187 -12.14 18.17 -10.70
N ARG A 188 -12.15 18.78 -9.51
CA ARG A 188 -12.30 20.24 -9.33
C ARG A 188 -11.13 21.06 -9.89
N ARG A 189 -9.93 20.47 -10.02
CA ARG A 189 -8.78 21.14 -10.64
C ARG A 189 -8.94 21.15 -12.15
N LEU A 190 -9.32 20.01 -12.73
CA LEU A 190 -9.55 19.89 -14.17
C LEU A 190 -10.70 20.76 -14.67
N ILE A 191 -11.77 20.94 -13.90
CA ILE A 191 -12.87 21.84 -14.30
C ILE A 191 -12.39 23.31 -14.37
N ARG A 192 -11.43 23.71 -13.52
CA ARG A 192 -10.88 25.07 -13.50
C ARG A 192 -9.85 25.32 -14.60
N LEU A 193 -9.07 24.29 -14.94
CA LEU A 193 -8.16 24.31 -16.08
C LEU A 193 -8.99 24.05 -17.34
N ASN A 194 -9.42 25.12 -18.01
CA ASN A 194 -10.25 25.05 -19.22
C ASN A 194 -9.80 23.88 -20.14
N GLN A 195 -10.74 23.07 -20.66
CA GLN A 195 -10.47 21.80 -21.36
C GLN A 195 -9.47 21.95 -22.53
N ASN A 196 -9.35 23.15 -23.10
CA ASN A 196 -8.46 23.44 -24.22
C ASN A 196 -6.98 23.59 -23.81
N ALA A 197 -6.66 23.70 -22.52
CA ALA A 197 -5.30 23.88 -22.00
C ALA A 197 -4.78 22.67 -21.20
N THR A 198 -5.53 21.57 -21.11
CA THR A 198 -5.10 20.39 -20.33
C THR A 198 -4.07 19.58 -21.10
N SER A 199 -2.90 19.40 -20.50
CA SER A 199 -1.84 18.58 -21.09
C SER A 199 -2.30 17.12 -21.23
N LYS A 200 -1.79 16.41 -22.26
CA LYS A 200 -2.02 14.97 -22.47
C LYS A 200 -1.74 14.15 -21.19
N GLN A 201 -0.74 14.57 -20.40
CA GLN A 201 -0.35 13.93 -19.15
C GLN A 201 -1.40 14.07 -18.04
N GLU A 202 -2.04 15.23 -17.90
CA GLU A 202 -3.13 15.43 -16.92
C GLU A 202 -4.36 14.59 -17.30
N ASN A 203 -4.69 14.50 -18.58
CA ASN A 203 -5.80 13.63 -19.02
C ASN A 203 -5.51 12.15 -18.75
N GLN A 204 -4.27 11.69 -18.96
CA GLN A 204 -3.88 10.32 -18.63
C GLN A 204 -3.97 10.04 -17.13
N MET A 205 -3.51 10.96 -16.28
CA MET A 205 -3.60 10.83 -14.82
C MET A 205 -5.07 10.76 -14.35
N LYS A 206 -5.97 11.54 -14.97
CA LYS A 206 -7.43 11.47 -14.71
C LYS A 206 -7.96 10.06 -14.94
N ASN A 207 -7.67 9.53 -16.12
CA ASN A 207 -8.18 8.23 -16.55
C ASN A 207 -7.66 7.11 -15.66
N ASN A 208 -6.41 7.21 -15.17
CA ASN A 208 -5.84 6.26 -14.23
C ASN A 208 -6.59 6.28 -12.89
N PHE A 209 -6.80 7.46 -12.28
CA PHE A 209 -7.52 7.55 -11.00
C PHE A 209 -8.99 7.13 -11.12
N GLU A 210 -9.64 7.44 -12.24
CA GLU A 210 -11.01 7.00 -12.50
C GLU A 210 -11.10 5.49 -12.66
N SER A 211 -10.19 4.90 -13.43
CA SER A 211 -10.11 3.44 -13.59
C SER A 211 -9.84 2.76 -12.26
N SER A 212 -8.87 3.27 -11.49
CA SER A 212 -8.55 2.77 -10.16
C SER A 212 -9.75 2.79 -9.22
N TYR A 213 -10.44 3.93 -9.13
CA TYR A 213 -11.62 4.08 -8.27
C TYR A 213 -12.74 3.10 -8.67
N ARG A 214 -13.03 2.98 -9.98
CA ARG A 214 -14.05 2.04 -10.49
C ARG A 214 -13.70 0.59 -10.16
N TRP A 215 -12.43 0.18 -10.34
CA TRP A 215 -11.99 -1.17 -10.02
C TRP A 215 -12.00 -1.45 -8.51
N LYS A 216 -11.48 -0.54 -7.67
CA LYS A 216 -11.56 -0.66 -6.20
C LYS A 216 -13.00 -0.82 -5.73
N PHE A 217 -13.94 -0.07 -6.31
CA PHE A 217 -15.36 -0.15 -5.96
C PHE A 217 -15.97 -1.51 -6.34
N ARG A 218 -15.72 -1.98 -7.57
CA ARG A 218 -16.19 -3.29 -8.04
C ARG A 218 -15.64 -4.42 -7.17
N LEU A 219 -14.33 -4.42 -6.91
CA LEU A 219 -13.65 -5.45 -6.14
C LEU A 219 -14.13 -5.47 -4.68
N PHE A 220 -14.35 -4.31 -4.07
CA PHE A 220 -14.94 -4.22 -2.73
C PHE A 220 -16.35 -4.83 -2.69
N TYR A 221 -17.24 -4.43 -3.60
CA TYR A 221 -18.60 -4.93 -3.62
C TYR A 221 -18.66 -6.44 -3.88
N SER A 222 -17.88 -6.93 -4.85
CA SER A 222 -17.74 -8.36 -5.10
C SER A 222 -17.19 -9.10 -3.87
N SER A 223 -16.20 -8.54 -3.17
CA SER A 223 -15.65 -9.17 -1.96
C SER A 223 -16.71 -9.28 -0.86
N CYS A 224 -17.52 -8.25 -0.64
CA CYS A 224 -18.62 -8.29 0.33
C CYS A 224 -19.68 -9.33 -0.04
N PHE A 225 -20.02 -9.43 -1.33
CA PHE A 225 -20.98 -10.42 -1.83
C PHE A 225 -20.50 -11.85 -1.57
N PHE A 226 -19.26 -12.17 -1.94
CA PHE A 226 -18.70 -13.50 -1.69
C PHE A 226 -18.47 -13.78 -0.20
N SER A 227 -18.12 -12.78 0.61
CA SER A 227 -18.04 -12.94 2.07
C SER A 227 -19.39 -13.31 2.69
N ALA A 228 -20.50 -12.74 2.23
CA ALA A 228 -21.83 -13.11 2.70
C ALA A 228 -22.18 -14.56 2.34
N ILE A 229 -21.84 -15.00 1.12
CA ILE A 229 -22.00 -16.39 0.67
C ILE A 229 -21.12 -17.35 1.50
N LEU A 230 -19.87 -16.96 1.78
CA LEU A 230 -18.96 -17.73 2.62
C LEU A 230 -19.55 -17.95 4.02
N ILE A 231 -20.07 -16.90 4.66
CA ILE A 231 -20.71 -16.98 5.98
C ILE A 231 -21.94 -17.90 5.93
N TYR A 232 -22.77 -17.81 4.89
CA TYR A 232 -23.92 -18.69 4.71
C TYR A 232 -23.50 -20.18 4.67
N PHE A 233 -22.49 -20.53 3.85
CA PHE A 233 -22.02 -21.91 3.74
C PHE A 233 -21.33 -22.39 5.01
N TYR A 234 -20.62 -21.52 5.73
CA TYR A 234 -20.05 -21.82 7.03
C TYR A 234 -21.13 -22.19 8.06
N LEU A 235 -22.15 -21.34 8.22
CA LEU A 235 -23.26 -21.60 9.16
C LEU A 235 -24.01 -22.88 8.80
N LYS A 236 -24.23 -23.09 7.50
CA LYS A 236 -24.83 -24.33 6.99
C LYS A 236 -23.99 -25.55 7.37
N HIS A 237 -22.67 -25.50 7.16
CA HIS A 237 -21.77 -26.59 7.49
C HIS A 237 -21.79 -26.91 9.00
N VAL A 238 -21.68 -25.91 9.86
CA VAL A 238 -21.70 -26.10 11.33
C VAL A 238 -23.02 -26.76 11.78
N PHE A 239 -24.16 -26.32 11.25
CA PHE A 239 -25.46 -26.89 11.60
C PHE A 239 -25.55 -28.38 11.24
N TYR A 240 -25.12 -28.80 10.05
CA TYR A 240 -25.19 -30.20 9.65
C TYR A 240 -24.13 -31.07 10.36
N CYS A 241 -22.90 -30.59 10.54
CA CYS A 241 -21.87 -31.35 11.25
C CYS A 241 -22.23 -31.53 12.74
N SER A 242 -22.83 -30.53 13.40
CA SER A 242 -23.29 -30.65 14.80
C SER A 242 -24.47 -31.61 15.01
N ASN A 243 -25.31 -31.83 13.99
CA ASN A 243 -26.50 -32.67 14.11
C ASN A 243 -26.22 -34.15 13.78
N GLY A 244 -24.96 -34.53 13.50
CA GLY A 244 -24.59 -35.90 13.17
C GLY A 244 -25.29 -36.47 11.94
N VAL A 245 -25.91 -35.61 11.12
CA VAL A 245 -26.55 -35.99 9.87
C VAL A 245 -25.42 -36.28 8.89
N GLY A 246 -24.96 -37.53 8.89
CA GLY A 246 -23.93 -38.04 8.00
C GLY A 246 -24.36 -37.89 6.55
N GLN A 247 -24.03 -36.76 5.94
CA GLN A 247 -24.20 -36.53 4.52
C GLN A 247 -23.05 -35.66 4.01
N GLY A 248 -22.50 -36.03 2.86
CA GLY A 248 -21.42 -35.32 2.17
C GLY A 248 -21.82 -33.88 1.84
N SER A 249 -21.74 -32.98 2.82
CA SER A 249 -22.13 -31.60 2.62
C SER A 249 -21.11 -30.93 1.70
N THR A 250 -21.52 -30.70 0.45
CA THR A 250 -20.81 -29.84 -0.49
C THR A 250 -20.66 -28.41 0.04
N ALA A 251 -21.35 -28.06 1.14
CA ALA A 251 -21.25 -26.79 1.83
C ALA A 251 -19.80 -26.40 2.16
N TRP A 252 -18.96 -27.33 2.62
CA TRP A 252 -17.55 -27.03 2.91
C TRP A 252 -16.74 -26.76 1.63
N SER A 253 -17.05 -27.45 0.53
CA SER A 253 -16.42 -27.19 -0.77
C SER A 253 -16.83 -25.83 -1.35
N TYR A 254 -18.09 -25.41 -1.17
CA TYR A 254 -18.55 -24.07 -1.56
C TYR A 254 -17.99 -22.95 -0.67
N PHE A 255 -17.86 -23.21 0.63
CA PHE A 255 -17.12 -22.35 1.55
C PHE A 255 -15.68 -22.17 1.04
N SER A 256 -14.99 -23.27 0.75
CA SER A 256 -13.62 -23.29 0.23
C SER A 256 -13.50 -22.53 -1.09
N LEU A 257 -14.44 -22.72 -2.02
CA LEU A 257 -14.49 -21.95 -3.28
C LEU A 257 -14.59 -20.44 -3.03
N CYS A 258 -15.42 -20.01 -2.08
CA CYS A 258 -15.54 -18.61 -1.73
C CYS A 258 -14.24 -18.06 -1.13
N GLU A 259 -13.50 -18.85 -0.33
CA GLU A 259 -12.18 -18.44 0.18
C GLU A 259 -11.23 -18.07 -0.96
N TYR A 260 -11.12 -18.93 -1.99
CA TYR A 260 -10.26 -18.63 -3.16
C TYR A 260 -10.72 -17.38 -3.90
N ILE A 261 -12.02 -17.23 -4.15
CA ILE A 261 -12.55 -16.06 -4.88
C ILE A 261 -12.29 -14.78 -4.09
N ILE A 262 -12.55 -14.77 -2.78
CA ILE A 262 -12.29 -13.62 -1.92
C ILE A 262 -10.80 -13.31 -1.91
N CYS A 263 -9.93 -14.31 -1.77
CA CYS A 263 -8.49 -14.13 -1.79
C CYS A 263 -8.04 -13.44 -3.09
N MET A 264 -8.56 -13.90 -4.24
CA MET A 264 -8.34 -13.28 -5.55
C MET A 264 -8.83 -11.83 -5.62
N LEU A 265 -10.00 -11.53 -5.07
CA LEU A 265 -10.55 -10.18 -5.06
C LEU A 265 -9.72 -9.23 -4.17
N ILE A 266 -9.22 -9.71 -3.03
CA ILE A 266 -8.32 -8.96 -2.15
C ILE A 266 -6.99 -8.68 -2.87
N MET A 267 -6.38 -9.70 -3.49
CA MET A 267 -5.16 -9.53 -4.29
C MET A 267 -5.38 -8.53 -5.44
N GLY A 268 -6.51 -8.66 -6.15
CA GLY A 268 -6.90 -7.74 -7.22
C GLY A 268 -7.08 -6.31 -6.72
N TYR A 269 -7.63 -6.12 -5.51
CA TYR A 269 -7.75 -4.79 -4.90
C TYR A 269 -6.38 -4.17 -4.69
N HIS A 270 -5.40 -4.94 -4.21
CA HIS A 270 -4.03 -4.44 -4.02
C HIS A 270 -3.32 -4.15 -5.33
N ALA A 271 -3.58 -4.93 -6.38
CA ALA A 271 -3.04 -4.68 -7.72
C ALA A 271 -3.50 -3.33 -8.31
N THR A 272 -4.58 -2.72 -7.79
CA THR A 272 -5.03 -1.38 -8.24
C THR A 272 -4.01 -0.27 -7.96
N VAL A 273 -3.02 -0.52 -7.09
CA VAL A 273 -1.89 0.38 -6.80
C VAL A 273 -1.16 0.84 -8.07
N CYS A 274 -1.20 0.05 -9.14
CA CYS A 274 -0.55 0.37 -10.40
C CYS A 274 -1.10 1.60 -11.09
N TRP A 275 -2.40 1.84 -10.97
CA TRP A 275 -3.03 3.05 -11.48
C TRP A 275 -2.76 4.23 -10.56
N ASP A 276 -2.65 4.00 -9.25
CA ASP A 276 -2.54 5.05 -8.24
C ASP A 276 -1.16 5.71 -8.22
N PHE A 277 -0.10 4.92 -8.39
CA PHE A 277 1.28 5.37 -8.30
C PHE A 277 2.01 5.35 -9.64
N ASN A 278 1.29 5.36 -10.77
CA ASN A 278 1.87 5.26 -12.12
C ASN A 278 2.99 6.29 -12.42
N HIS A 279 2.98 7.40 -11.69
CA HIS A 279 3.90 8.52 -11.85
C HIS A 279 5.10 8.50 -10.88
N PHE A 280 5.20 7.49 -10.01
CA PHE A 280 6.30 7.36 -9.07
C PHE A 280 7.41 6.51 -9.67
N GLU A 281 8.64 7.03 -9.56
CA GLU A 281 9.86 6.33 -9.98
C GLU A 281 10.72 6.06 -8.74
N LEU A 282 11.17 4.81 -8.58
CA LEU A 282 12.19 4.48 -7.60
C LEU A 282 13.55 4.81 -8.21
N THR A 283 14.25 5.78 -7.62
CA THR A 283 15.60 6.18 -8.07
C THR A 283 16.63 5.80 -7.02
N ILE A 284 17.62 5.00 -7.41
CA ILE A 284 18.77 4.66 -6.57
C ILE A 284 19.89 5.65 -6.88
N TYR A 285 20.36 6.36 -5.86
CA TYR A 285 21.47 7.30 -5.95
C TYR A 285 22.76 6.65 -5.45
N ASN A 286 23.87 6.82 -6.18
CA ASN A 286 25.19 6.55 -5.63
C ASN A 286 25.64 7.78 -4.85
N LYS A 287 26.02 7.59 -3.59
CA LYS A 287 26.60 8.66 -2.77
C LYS A 287 28.12 8.59 -2.84
N THR A 288 28.71 9.11 -3.90
CA THR A 288 30.16 9.29 -3.97
C THR A 288 30.53 10.56 -3.17
N THR A 289 31.18 10.39 -2.01
CA THR A 289 31.65 11.52 -1.20
C THR A 289 33.02 11.95 -1.71
N THR A 290 33.08 12.91 -2.64
CA THR A 290 34.36 13.52 -3.02
C THR A 290 34.83 14.40 -1.86
N LYS A 291 35.81 13.94 -1.07
CA LYS A 291 36.59 14.83 -0.20
C LYS A 291 37.41 15.73 -1.14
N LEU A 292 36.91 16.93 -1.41
CA LEU A 292 37.76 18.01 -1.93
C LEU A 292 38.74 18.36 -0.81
N ASN A 293 39.95 17.80 -0.87
CA ASN A 293 41.09 18.31 -0.12
C ASN A 293 41.39 19.71 -0.68
N PHE A 294 40.78 20.74 -0.09
CA PHE A 294 41.25 22.11 -0.27
C PHE A 294 42.46 22.29 0.64
N SER A 295 43.59 21.74 0.21
CA SER A 295 44.90 22.03 0.77
C SER A 295 45.52 23.18 -0.02
N LEU A 296 45.68 24.31 0.67
CA LEU A 296 46.73 25.32 0.47
C LEU A 296 46.73 26.12 -0.85
N LEU A 297 46.18 27.34 -0.76
CA LEU A 297 46.85 28.55 -1.24
C LEU A 297 46.66 29.65 -0.19
N THR A 298 47.21 29.41 0.99
CA THR A 298 47.71 30.45 1.89
C THR A 298 49.09 29.99 2.30
N SER A 299 50.10 30.38 1.52
CA SER A 299 51.45 30.51 2.03
C SER A 299 51.66 31.99 2.30
N GLU A 300 51.64 32.32 3.58
CA GLU A 300 52.37 33.45 4.14
C GLU A 300 53.79 33.46 3.58
N ASN A 301 54.27 34.64 3.20
CA ASN A 301 55.68 34.97 3.25
C ASN A 301 55.76 36.28 4.05
N GLU A 302 55.90 36.15 5.36
CA GLU A 302 56.60 37.13 6.18
C GLU A 302 58.05 36.68 6.30
N GLN A 303 58.97 37.39 5.64
CA GLN A 303 60.33 37.51 6.15
C GLN A 303 60.94 38.82 5.65
N SER A 304 61.24 39.66 6.64
CA SER A 304 62.21 40.77 6.72
C SER A 304 63.17 40.96 5.53
N ASP A 305 63.27 42.18 5.02
CA ASP A 305 64.52 42.94 5.06
C ASP A 305 64.30 44.44 4.69
N GLU A 306 65.18 45.25 5.27
CA GLU A 306 65.29 46.71 5.26
C GLU A 306 65.29 47.41 3.89
N SER A 307 65.00 48.71 3.97
CA SER A 307 65.51 49.85 3.17
C SER A 307 64.54 50.57 2.21
N ASP A 308 64.40 51.86 2.53
CA ASP A 308 64.38 53.02 1.65
C ASP A 308 63.08 53.53 0.95
N VAL A 309 62.63 54.68 1.50
CA VAL A 309 62.48 55.98 0.80
C VAL A 309 61.14 56.32 0.09
N ASP A 310 60.55 57.40 0.62
CA ASP A 310 59.80 58.51 0.01
C ASP A 310 58.28 58.50 -0.31
N TYR A 311 57.61 59.39 0.45
CA TYR A 311 56.70 60.48 0.05
C TYR A 311 55.50 60.23 -0.88
N ASN A 312 54.29 60.37 -0.32
CA ASN A 312 53.33 61.50 -0.53
C ASN A 312 51.92 61.05 -0.09
N HIS A 313 51.39 61.59 1.00
CA HIS A 313 50.62 62.85 1.13
C HIS A 313 49.19 62.76 0.57
N SER A 314 48.25 63.15 1.45
CA SER A 314 46.96 63.80 1.19
C SER A 314 45.78 62.92 0.78
N ASP A 315 44.55 63.16 1.19
CA ASP A 315 43.98 63.80 2.38
C ASP A 315 42.47 63.58 2.27
N ASN A 316 41.83 63.45 3.44
CA ASN A 316 40.52 63.98 3.78
C ASN A 316 39.16 63.57 3.12
N HIS A 317 38.26 63.33 4.08
CA HIS A 317 36.88 63.83 4.20
C HIS A 317 35.67 63.06 3.64
N SER A 318 35.13 62.20 4.51
CA SER A 318 33.81 62.34 5.17
C SER A 318 32.93 63.55 4.81
N LYS A 319 31.71 63.31 4.27
CA LYS A 319 30.37 63.67 4.83
C LYS A 319 29.26 63.79 3.76
N LYS A 320 28.30 62.87 3.87
CA LYS A 320 26.84 63.03 4.11
C LYS A 320 26.13 64.36 3.76
N ILE A 321 24.85 64.19 3.34
CA ILE A 321 23.72 65.14 3.21
C ILE A 321 23.65 65.72 1.78
N GLU A 322 22.60 65.46 1.00
CA GLU A 322 21.17 65.69 1.26
C GLU A 322 20.27 64.58 0.69
#